data_AF-A0AAV1L8L7-F1
#
_entry.id   AF-A0AAV1L8L7-F1
#
_cell.length_a   1.000
_cell.length_b   1.000
_cell.length_c   1.000
_cell.angle_alpha   90.00
_cell.angle_beta   90.00
_cell.angle_gamma   90.00
#
_symmetry.space_group_name_H-M   'P 1'
#
loop_
_entity.id
_entity.type
_entity.pdbx_description
1 polymer ?
#
loop_
_entity_poly.entity_id
_entity_poly.type
_entity_poly.pdbx_seq_one_letter_code
_entity_poly.pdbx_strand_id
1 'polypeptide(L)'
;MTKFLPSVEDFTYQGDKTYDGKLVQIWKSVVEEANHYKYENIIYVYKNEDNQYIPVRFVQKQFIIWNAALNSHSITNFYIFNTNVSSDDLDVSKVGKCNDAEPLDTNLKQDLENLHPHLDSDVNKAFESYKNYHGRNYKDKEFEVRKLIFADNWRRIVHHNRKNLGYKLEVNKFADRFDEELVHLFGTRPSKSNALGTEPFPFSEEELNAMEEELPINYDMRQDGIISSIKNQGDCGSCWAFATTAAIEAAISRSNGGRNIDLSEQSLVDCSWSKGYKFDSNQGCNGGFLYEAFKYVTLYGIPTQREYGPYLEQDDYCKMKNMTNVYNIKGFAKVPSLSETALKAALYKFGPVTVVINSELSMLYYSSGIYYEPKCNKYPTNHAVTVVGYGVRDGANYWIVKNSWGEDWGEDGYILMSTADNNCFLMTDGYYPIV
;
A
#
# COMPACT_ATOMS: atom_id res chain seq x y z
N MET A 1 -8.47 39.95 8.06
CA MET A 1 -8.31 38.81 7.13
C MET A 1 -7.38 37.81 7.78
N THR A 2 -7.92 36.72 8.29
CA THR A 2 -7.16 35.59 8.81
C THR A 2 -6.41 34.98 7.61
N LYS A 3 -5.08 35.10 7.57
CA LYS A 3 -4.26 34.49 6.52
C LYS A 3 -4.34 32.97 6.68
N PHE A 4 -5.21 32.33 5.91
CA PHE A 4 -5.41 30.87 5.93
C PHE A 4 -4.22 30.10 5.36
N LEU A 5 -3.31 30.79 4.65
CA LEU A 5 -2.08 30.24 4.10
C LEU A 5 -0.87 31.13 4.44
N PRO A 6 0.32 30.54 4.65
CA PRO A 6 1.53 31.28 4.93
C PRO A 6 1.99 32.05 3.68
N SER A 7 2.60 33.22 3.88
CA SER A 7 3.13 34.04 2.78
C SER A 7 4.29 33.30 2.10
N VAL A 8 4.36 33.32 0.77
CA VAL A 8 5.55 32.77 0.06
C VAL A 8 6.83 33.57 0.35
N GLU A 9 6.71 34.76 0.91
CA GLU A 9 7.83 35.57 1.38
C GLU A 9 8.66 34.87 2.48
N ASP A 10 8.03 33.95 3.23
CA ASP A 10 8.68 33.16 4.27
C ASP A 10 9.29 31.84 3.73
N PHE A 11 9.30 31.64 2.40
CA PHE A 11 9.73 30.42 1.74
C PHE A 11 10.91 30.68 0.78
N THR A 12 11.68 29.63 0.50
CA THR A 12 12.76 29.63 -0.49
C THR A 12 12.29 28.99 -1.79
N TYR A 13 12.43 29.70 -2.91
CA TYR A 13 12.12 29.19 -4.24
C TYR A 13 12.97 27.96 -4.60
N GLN A 14 12.33 26.91 -5.11
CA GLN A 14 12.95 25.61 -5.44
C GLN A 14 12.98 25.32 -6.95
N GLY A 15 12.24 26.07 -7.76
CA GLY A 15 12.16 25.87 -9.21
C GLY A 15 10.71 25.85 -9.72
N ASP A 16 10.59 25.78 -11.04
CA ASP A 16 9.31 25.69 -11.74
C ASP A 16 9.01 24.24 -12.13
N LYS A 17 7.73 23.86 -12.10
CA LYS A 17 7.27 22.55 -12.57
C LYS A 17 5.90 22.70 -13.21
N THR A 18 5.62 21.92 -14.24
CA THR A 18 4.25 21.76 -14.72
C THR A 18 3.48 20.89 -13.74
N TYR A 19 2.41 21.42 -13.17
CA TYR A 19 1.51 20.71 -12.27
C TYR A 19 0.08 20.94 -12.74
N ASP A 20 -0.62 19.85 -13.08
CA ASP A 20 -1.99 19.87 -13.58
C ASP A 20 -2.22 20.86 -14.74
N GLY A 21 -1.35 20.78 -15.76
CA GLY A 21 -1.38 21.64 -16.94
C GLY A 21 -0.95 23.11 -16.71
N LYS A 22 -0.71 23.54 -15.47
CA LYS A 22 -0.23 24.89 -15.12
C LYS A 22 1.27 24.89 -14.83
N LEU A 23 1.98 25.92 -15.28
CA LEU A 23 3.37 26.16 -14.85
C LEU A 23 3.34 26.78 -13.45
N VAL A 24 3.87 26.07 -12.46
CA VAL A 24 3.82 26.48 -11.06
C VAL A 24 5.21 26.60 -10.47
N GLN A 25 5.38 27.59 -9.60
CA GLN A 25 6.55 27.83 -8.78
C GLN A 25 6.47 26.99 -7.51
N ILE A 26 7.56 26.31 -7.18
CA ILE A 26 7.68 25.52 -5.96
C ILE A 26 8.47 26.32 -4.93
N TRP A 27 7.93 26.43 -3.73
CA TRP A 27 8.52 27.16 -2.62
C TRP A 27 8.60 26.26 -1.40
N LYS A 28 9.73 26.27 -0.68
CA LYS A 28 9.94 25.43 0.52
C LYS A 28 10.30 26.30 1.72
N SER A 29 9.67 26.07 2.86
CA SER A 29 10.10 26.61 4.15
C SER A 29 10.38 25.48 5.13
N VAL A 30 11.28 25.74 6.07
CA VAL A 30 11.64 24.82 7.15
C VAL A 30 11.48 25.59 8.45
N VAL A 31 10.64 25.10 9.34
CA VAL A 31 10.36 25.72 10.63
C VAL A 31 10.64 24.70 11.74
N GLU A 32 11.39 25.13 12.75
CA GLU A 32 11.66 24.32 13.94
C GLU A 32 10.91 24.92 15.13
N GLU A 33 9.97 24.16 15.70
CA GLU A 33 9.26 24.58 16.91
C GLU A 33 9.94 24.02 18.15
N ALA A 34 10.42 24.93 19.00
CA ALA A 34 10.83 24.77 20.41
C ALA A 34 11.05 23.32 20.90
N ASN A 35 11.99 22.63 20.24
CA ASN A 35 12.57 21.32 20.57
C ASN A 35 11.78 20.04 20.29
N HIS A 36 10.65 20.06 19.57
CA HIS A 36 9.89 18.81 19.31
C HIS A 36 9.79 18.42 17.83
N TYR A 37 9.48 19.39 16.97
CA TYR A 37 9.17 19.08 15.58
C TYR A 37 9.87 20.05 14.61
N LYS A 38 10.38 19.46 13.53
CA LYS A 38 10.84 20.17 12.34
C LYS A 38 9.77 20.00 11.27
N TYR A 39 9.22 21.11 10.80
CA TYR A 39 8.26 21.13 9.72
C TYR A 39 8.96 21.48 8.42
N GLU A 40 8.85 20.63 7.41
CA GLU A 40 9.13 21.01 6.03
C GLU A 40 7.80 21.29 5.32
N ASN A 41 7.59 22.54 4.95
CA ASN A 41 6.42 22.98 4.20
C ASN A 41 6.83 23.25 2.75
N ILE A 42 6.10 22.69 1.80
CA ILE A 42 6.31 22.90 0.37
C ILE A 42 5.01 23.41 -0.23
N ILE A 43 5.01 24.60 -0.80
CA ILE A 43 3.86 25.17 -1.48
C ILE A 43 4.14 25.33 -2.97
N TYR A 44 3.17 24.95 -3.76
CA TYR A 44 3.14 25.07 -5.21
C TYR A 44 2.17 26.20 -5.52
N VAL A 45 2.63 27.22 -6.24
CA VAL A 45 1.84 28.42 -6.54
C VAL A 45 2.02 28.84 -7.98
N TYR A 46 1.02 29.47 -8.58
CA TYR A 46 1.18 30.26 -9.81
C TYR A 46 0.73 31.69 -9.57
N LYS A 47 1.07 32.60 -10.48
CA LYS A 47 0.61 33.98 -10.43
C LYS A 47 -0.61 34.14 -11.33
N ASN A 48 -1.69 34.71 -10.81
CA ASN A 48 -2.84 35.11 -11.62
C ASN A 48 -2.54 36.41 -12.40
N GLU A 49 -3.52 36.88 -13.18
CA GLU A 49 -3.43 38.12 -13.97
C GLU A 49 -3.15 39.36 -13.10
N ASP A 50 -3.58 39.34 -11.83
CA ASP A 50 -3.34 40.39 -10.84
C ASP A 50 -2.01 40.22 -10.07
N ASN A 51 -1.12 39.32 -10.53
CA ASN A 51 0.20 39.03 -9.94
C ASN A 51 0.14 38.53 -8.48
N GLN A 52 -0.99 37.95 -8.06
CA GLN A 52 -1.17 37.31 -6.76
C GLN A 52 -0.78 35.85 -6.80
N TYR A 53 -0.17 35.36 -5.72
CA TYR A 53 0.18 33.95 -5.58
C TYR A 53 -1.06 33.11 -5.26
N ILE A 54 -1.41 32.24 -6.20
CA ILE A 54 -2.50 31.28 -6.08
C ILE A 54 -1.93 29.91 -5.79
N PRO A 55 -2.24 29.28 -4.63
CA PRO A 55 -1.80 27.94 -4.30
C PRO A 55 -2.50 26.92 -5.19
N VAL A 56 -1.77 25.87 -5.56
CA VAL A 56 -2.31 24.66 -6.19
C VAL A 56 -2.06 23.41 -5.35
N ARG A 57 -1.01 23.42 -4.52
CA ARG A 57 -0.69 22.31 -3.60
C ARG A 57 0.12 22.80 -2.42
N PHE A 58 -0.16 22.26 -1.25
CA PHE A 58 0.63 22.41 -0.05
C PHE A 58 0.96 21.03 0.49
N VAL A 59 2.22 20.80 0.81
CA VAL A 59 2.74 19.58 1.40
C VAL A 59 3.39 19.96 2.72
N GLN A 60 2.97 19.35 3.80
CA GLN A 60 3.60 19.52 5.10
C GLN A 60 4.11 18.18 5.59
N LYS A 61 5.41 18.12 5.87
CA LYS A 61 6.06 17.00 6.52
C LYS A 61 6.50 17.44 7.90
N GLN A 62 6.04 16.73 8.91
CA GLN A 62 6.48 16.94 10.28
C GLN A 62 7.48 15.86 10.63
N PHE A 63 8.67 16.26 11.03
CA PHE A 63 9.73 15.40 11.49
C PHE A 63 9.92 15.58 13.00
N ILE A 64 10.19 14.51 13.70
CA ILE A 64 10.64 14.55 15.09
C ILE A 64 12.12 14.92 15.09
N ILE A 65 12.51 15.99 15.80
CA ILE A 65 13.88 16.55 15.70
C ILE A 65 14.96 15.55 16.16
N TRP A 66 14.73 14.82 17.25
CA TRP A 66 15.78 13.98 17.86
C TRP A 66 16.10 12.70 17.10
N ASN A 67 15.22 12.21 16.22
CA ASN A 67 15.45 10.98 15.44
C ASN A 67 15.16 11.12 13.94
N ALA A 68 14.84 12.33 13.47
CA ALA A 68 14.47 12.64 12.09
C ALA A 68 13.31 11.79 11.54
N ALA A 69 12.53 11.12 12.39
CA ALA A 69 11.41 10.29 11.96
C ALA A 69 10.26 11.18 11.45
N LEU A 70 9.65 10.76 10.34
CA LEU A 70 8.46 11.42 9.80
C LEU A 70 7.27 11.11 10.71
N ASN A 71 6.83 12.11 11.48
CA ASN A 71 5.68 12.02 12.38
C ASN A 71 4.36 12.08 11.59
N SER A 72 4.28 13.01 10.64
CA SER A 72 3.09 13.20 9.82
C SER A 72 3.46 13.74 8.45
N HIS A 73 2.65 13.40 7.45
CA HIS A 73 2.76 13.89 6.10
C HIS A 73 1.35 14.20 5.60
N SER A 74 1.07 15.48 5.39
CA SER A 74 -0.20 15.94 4.86
C SER A 74 0.02 16.59 3.50
N ILE A 75 -0.93 16.33 2.60
CA ILE A 75 -0.97 16.90 1.26
C ILE A 75 -2.34 17.52 1.08
N THR A 76 -2.36 18.82 0.80
CA THR A 76 -3.57 19.59 0.51
C THR A 76 -3.45 20.13 -0.90
N ASN A 77 -4.33 19.70 -1.79
CA ASN A 77 -4.40 20.25 -3.14
C ASN A 77 -5.49 21.33 -3.18
N PHE A 78 -5.19 22.46 -3.84
CA PHE A 78 -6.09 23.61 -3.97
C PHE A 78 -6.58 23.69 -5.40
N TYR A 79 -7.80 23.25 -5.62
CA TYR A 79 -8.40 23.18 -6.95
C TYR A 79 -9.18 24.45 -7.29
N ILE A 80 -9.79 25.07 -6.26
CA ILE A 80 -10.45 26.37 -6.33
C ILE A 80 -9.90 27.21 -5.18
N PHE A 81 -9.24 28.33 -5.49
CA PHE A 81 -8.74 29.27 -4.50
C PHE A 81 -9.09 30.68 -4.93
N ASN A 82 -9.96 31.35 -4.16
CA ASN A 82 -10.35 32.74 -4.36
C ASN A 82 -9.87 33.56 -3.17
N THR A 83 -9.15 34.65 -3.44
CA THR A 83 -8.66 35.58 -2.41
C THR A 83 -9.76 36.49 -1.87
N ASN A 84 -10.90 36.56 -2.56
CA ASN A 84 -12.07 37.35 -2.17
C ASN A 84 -13.21 36.41 -1.80
N VAL A 85 -13.56 36.38 -0.52
CA VAL A 85 -14.77 35.70 -0.02
C VAL A 85 -15.84 36.77 0.14
N SER A 86 -16.90 36.71 -0.67
CA SER A 86 -18.05 37.60 -0.50
C SER A 86 -18.81 37.24 0.78
N SER A 87 -19.38 38.21 1.47
CA SER A 87 -20.32 37.93 2.57
C SER A 87 -21.54 37.13 2.10
N ASP A 88 -21.86 37.20 0.80
CA ASP A 88 -22.91 36.39 0.17
C ASP A 88 -22.50 34.91 0.01
N ASP A 89 -21.20 34.59 -0.09
CA ASP A 89 -20.70 33.21 -0.19
C ASP A 89 -20.78 32.48 1.16
N LEU A 90 -20.99 33.23 2.25
CA LEU A 90 -21.16 32.71 3.61
C LEU A 90 -22.63 32.68 4.07
N ASP A 91 -23.56 33.13 3.22
CA ASP A 91 -24.98 33.19 3.51
C ASP A 91 -25.68 31.85 3.18
N VAL A 92 -25.76 30.98 4.19
CA VAL A 92 -26.43 29.67 4.08
C VAL A 92 -27.94 29.77 3.87
N SER A 93 -28.55 30.96 3.95
CA SER A 93 -29.98 31.14 3.68
C SER A 93 -30.30 31.20 2.18
N LYS A 94 -29.29 31.44 1.33
CA LYS A 94 -29.39 31.40 -0.14
C LYS A 94 -29.05 30.04 -0.74
N VAL A 95 -28.56 29.10 0.07
CA VAL A 95 -28.36 27.71 -0.33
C VAL A 95 -29.74 27.08 -0.51
N GLY A 96 -30.25 27.17 -1.75
CA GLY A 96 -31.39 26.40 -2.20
C GLY A 96 -31.19 24.90 -1.91
N LYS A 97 -32.28 24.14 -1.86
CA LYS A 97 -32.24 22.69 -1.65
C LYS A 97 -31.11 22.04 -2.48
N CYS A 98 -30.35 21.15 -1.85
CA CYS A 98 -29.07 20.52 -2.26
C CYS A 98 -29.02 19.84 -3.66
N ASN A 99 -29.52 20.46 -4.72
CA ASN A 99 -29.70 19.81 -6.01
C ASN A 99 -28.79 20.38 -7.12
N ASP A 100 -28.13 21.51 -6.89
CA ASP A 100 -27.31 22.16 -7.91
C ASP A 100 -25.81 21.93 -7.64
N ALA A 101 -25.38 20.66 -7.65
CA ALA A 101 -23.95 20.36 -7.60
C ALA A 101 -23.30 20.72 -8.93
N GLU A 102 -22.24 21.55 -8.85
CA GLU A 102 -21.32 21.92 -9.93
C GLU A 102 -20.81 20.70 -10.73
N PRO A 103 -20.38 20.88 -11.99
CA PRO A 103 -19.80 19.80 -12.76
C PRO A 103 -18.52 19.28 -12.08
N LEU A 104 -18.52 17.99 -11.75
CA LEU A 104 -17.36 17.26 -11.23
C LEU A 104 -16.24 17.30 -12.28
N ASP A 105 -15.08 17.85 -11.92
CA ASP A 105 -13.96 18.02 -12.84
C ASP A 105 -12.68 17.46 -12.22
N THR A 106 -12.34 16.24 -12.63
CA THR A 106 -11.02 15.58 -12.65
C THR A 106 -10.46 14.85 -11.41
N ASN A 107 -10.92 15.03 -10.18
CA ASN A 107 -10.39 14.26 -9.02
C ASN A 107 -11.47 13.53 -8.21
N LEU A 108 -11.59 12.22 -8.45
CA LEU A 108 -12.56 11.33 -7.79
C LEU A 108 -12.61 11.48 -6.27
N LYS A 109 -11.47 11.61 -5.60
CA LYS A 109 -11.44 11.68 -4.12
C LYS A 109 -12.11 12.95 -3.62
N GLN A 110 -11.81 14.08 -4.25
CA GLN A 110 -12.37 15.38 -3.88
C GLN A 110 -13.83 15.49 -4.30
N ASP A 111 -14.17 14.96 -5.47
CA ASP A 111 -15.55 14.91 -5.98
C ASP A 111 -16.48 14.23 -4.97
N LEU A 112 -16.02 13.16 -4.33
CA LEU A 112 -16.81 12.40 -3.35
C LEU A 112 -16.99 13.13 -2.00
N GLU A 113 -16.15 14.10 -1.64
CA GLU A 113 -16.23 14.79 -0.34
C GLU A 113 -17.51 15.60 -0.19
N ASN A 114 -18.01 16.15 -1.30
CA ASN A 114 -19.20 17.01 -1.34
C ASN A 114 -20.49 16.25 -1.65
N LEU A 115 -20.41 14.94 -1.87
CA LEU A 115 -21.52 14.12 -2.30
C LEU A 115 -22.00 13.18 -1.18
N HIS A 116 -23.29 12.81 -1.21
CA HIS A 116 -23.89 11.97 -0.21
C HIS A 116 -24.30 10.59 -0.77
N PRO A 117 -23.81 9.47 -0.21
CA PRO A 117 -24.06 8.13 -0.75
C PRO A 117 -25.52 7.64 -0.58
N HIS A 118 -26.38 8.43 0.08
CA HIS A 118 -27.81 8.13 0.26
C HIS A 118 -28.72 8.93 -0.68
N LEU A 119 -28.19 9.91 -1.42
CA LEU A 119 -28.95 10.69 -2.39
C LEU A 119 -28.71 10.11 -3.79
N ASP A 120 -29.77 9.70 -4.48
CA ASP A 120 -29.64 9.07 -5.79
C ASP A 120 -28.97 9.98 -6.84
N SER A 121 -29.23 11.29 -6.78
CA SER A 121 -28.56 12.29 -7.63
C SER A 121 -27.04 12.26 -7.47
N ASP A 122 -26.58 12.16 -6.23
CA ASP A 122 -25.16 12.22 -5.87
C ASP A 122 -24.48 10.90 -6.19
N VAL A 123 -25.16 9.77 -5.98
CA VAL A 123 -24.69 8.45 -6.39
C VAL A 123 -24.49 8.39 -7.90
N ASN A 124 -25.41 8.95 -8.70
CA ASN A 124 -25.25 9.00 -10.15
C ASN A 124 -24.02 9.83 -10.54
N LYS A 125 -23.84 11.02 -9.95
CA LYS A 125 -22.67 11.88 -10.22
C LYS A 125 -21.35 11.20 -9.82
N ALA A 126 -21.30 10.66 -8.60
CA ALA A 126 -20.15 9.93 -8.06
C ALA A 126 -19.77 8.73 -8.94
N PHE A 127 -20.76 7.96 -9.39
CA PHE A 127 -20.49 6.78 -10.21
C PHE A 127 -20.01 7.13 -11.62
N GLU A 128 -20.48 8.22 -12.21
CA GLU A 128 -19.94 8.71 -13.48
C GLU A 128 -18.49 9.21 -13.34
N SER A 129 -18.16 9.95 -12.27
CA SER A 129 -16.76 10.33 -11.98
C SER A 129 -15.88 9.09 -11.76
N TYR A 130 -16.37 8.12 -10.96
CA TYR A 130 -15.70 6.84 -10.73
C TYR A 130 -15.39 6.10 -12.04
N LYS A 131 -16.37 5.99 -12.94
CA LYS A 131 -16.20 5.34 -14.24
C LYS A 131 -15.13 6.03 -15.07
N ASN A 132 -15.18 7.36 -15.16
CA ASN A 132 -14.24 8.13 -15.95
C ASN A 132 -12.82 7.99 -15.40
N TYR A 133 -12.66 8.11 -14.08
CA TYR A 133 -11.37 7.98 -13.41
C TYR A 133 -10.73 6.60 -13.59
N HIS A 134 -11.52 5.52 -13.46
CA HIS A 134 -11.04 4.14 -13.60
C HIS A 134 -11.16 3.58 -15.03
N GLY A 135 -11.53 4.41 -16.02
CA GLY A 135 -11.70 3.98 -17.42
C GLY A 135 -12.73 2.86 -17.61
N ARG A 136 -13.80 2.84 -16.81
CA ARG A 136 -14.81 1.78 -16.82
C ARG A 136 -15.83 2.00 -17.94
N ASN A 137 -16.14 0.92 -18.66
CA ASN A 137 -17.16 0.89 -19.70
C ASN A 137 -18.09 -0.32 -19.49
N TYR A 138 -19.37 -0.05 -19.24
CA TYR A 138 -20.37 -1.09 -18.94
C TYR A 138 -21.51 -1.06 -19.97
N LYS A 139 -22.10 -2.22 -20.23
CA LYS A 139 -23.37 -2.31 -21.00
C LYS A 139 -24.56 -1.93 -20.11
N ASP A 140 -25.66 -1.47 -20.69
CA ASP A 140 -26.81 -0.90 -19.95
C ASP A 140 -27.28 -1.73 -18.74
N LYS A 141 -27.42 -3.06 -18.89
CA LYS A 141 -27.83 -3.93 -17.77
C LYS A 141 -26.76 -4.09 -16.69
N GLU A 142 -25.50 -4.12 -17.08
CA GLU A 142 -24.37 -4.21 -16.15
C GLU A 142 -24.16 -2.87 -15.43
N PHE A 143 -24.34 -1.75 -16.14
CA PHE A 143 -24.19 -0.40 -15.60
C PHE A 143 -25.03 -0.19 -14.34
N GLU A 144 -26.32 -0.53 -14.38
CA GLU A 144 -27.21 -0.39 -13.23
C GLU A 144 -26.78 -1.28 -12.06
N VAL A 145 -26.32 -2.50 -12.33
CA VAL A 145 -25.81 -3.41 -11.29
C VAL A 145 -24.53 -2.85 -10.65
N ARG A 146 -23.55 -2.41 -11.46
CA ARG A 146 -22.28 -1.84 -10.99
C ARG A 146 -22.49 -0.58 -10.17
N LYS A 147 -23.44 0.28 -10.57
CA LYS A 147 -23.82 1.48 -9.83
C LYS A 147 -24.38 1.15 -8.44
N LEU A 148 -25.23 0.12 -8.35
CA LEU A 148 -25.80 -0.33 -7.08
C LEU A 148 -24.72 -0.88 -6.13
N ILE A 149 -23.79 -1.67 -6.66
CA ILE A 149 -22.64 -2.19 -5.90
C ILE A 149 -21.78 -1.04 -5.39
N PHE A 150 -21.41 -0.11 -6.27
CA PHE A 150 -20.66 1.09 -5.93
C PHE A 150 -21.33 1.88 -4.81
N ALA A 151 -22.64 2.11 -4.90
CA ALA A 151 -23.39 2.82 -3.89
C ALA A 151 -23.37 2.09 -2.54
N ASP A 152 -23.51 0.76 -2.51
CA ASP A 152 -23.44 -0.03 -1.27
C ASP A 152 -22.05 0.04 -0.64
N ASN A 153 -21.00 -0.18 -1.42
CA ASN A 153 -19.61 -0.10 -0.95
C ASN A 153 -19.25 1.29 -0.45
N TRP A 154 -19.67 2.35 -1.15
CA TRP A 154 -19.45 3.72 -0.71
C TRP A 154 -20.16 4.03 0.61
N ARG A 155 -21.39 3.54 0.82
CA ARG A 155 -22.08 3.63 2.12
C ARG A 155 -21.32 2.88 3.22
N ARG A 156 -20.81 1.68 2.94
CA ARG A 156 -20.00 0.91 3.90
C ARG A 156 -18.75 1.69 4.32
N ILE A 157 -18.04 2.29 3.37
CA ILE A 157 -16.86 3.14 3.58
C ILE A 157 -17.19 4.35 4.46
N VAL A 158 -18.22 5.11 4.11
CA VAL A 158 -18.64 6.30 4.89
C VAL A 158 -19.08 5.89 6.29
N HIS A 159 -19.83 4.79 6.43
CA HIS A 159 -20.24 4.27 7.73
C HIS A 159 -19.05 3.86 8.60
N HIS A 160 -18.04 3.20 8.01
CA HIS A 160 -16.79 2.87 8.71
C HIS A 160 -16.08 4.13 9.20
N ASN A 161 -15.85 5.10 8.30
CA ASN A 161 -15.09 6.30 8.62
C ASN A 161 -15.75 7.15 9.73
N ARG A 162 -17.08 7.12 9.84
CA ARG A 162 -17.86 7.77 10.93
C ARG A 162 -17.61 7.15 12.30
N LYS A 163 -17.17 5.89 12.39
CA LYS A 163 -16.80 5.25 13.67
C LYS A 163 -15.51 5.80 14.26
N ASN A 164 -14.76 6.57 13.46
CA ASN A 164 -13.48 7.17 13.84
C ASN A 164 -12.49 6.17 14.45
N LEU A 165 -12.34 5.03 13.77
CA LEU A 165 -11.35 4.01 14.11
C LEU A 165 -9.93 4.47 13.72
N GLY A 166 -8.91 3.76 14.19
CA GLY A 166 -7.49 4.05 13.95
C GLY A 166 -7.02 4.00 12.48
N TYR A 167 -7.93 3.65 11.55
CA TYR A 167 -7.70 3.66 10.12
C TYR A 167 -8.93 4.12 9.32
N LYS A 168 -8.68 4.61 8.11
CA LYS A 168 -9.70 5.09 7.17
C LYS A 168 -9.79 4.19 5.95
N LEU A 169 -11.00 4.13 5.40
CA LEU A 169 -11.29 3.49 4.13
C LEU A 169 -11.54 4.55 3.05
N GLU A 170 -11.30 4.22 1.79
CA GLU A 170 -11.67 5.07 0.66
C GLU A 170 -12.20 4.28 -0.54
N VAL A 171 -12.92 4.98 -1.41
CA VAL A 171 -13.36 4.43 -2.69
C VAL A 171 -12.12 4.27 -3.57
N ASN A 172 -11.92 3.07 -4.10
CA ASN A 172 -10.84 2.73 -5.02
C ASN A 172 -11.35 1.83 -6.13
N LYS A 173 -10.45 1.31 -6.98
CA LYS A 173 -10.78 0.48 -8.16
C LYS A 173 -11.63 -0.77 -7.88
N PHE A 174 -11.80 -1.18 -6.63
CA PHE A 174 -12.61 -2.32 -6.24
C PHE A 174 -14.07 -1.96 -5.93
N ALA A 175 -14.41 -0.67 -5.82
CA ALA A 175 -15.70 -0.21 -5.31
C ALA A 175 -16.91 -0.65 -6.14
N ASP A 176 -16.75 -0.95 -7.43
CA ASP A 176 -17.82 -1.44 -8.32
C ASP A 176 -17.92 -2.96 -8.44
N ARG A 177 -17.19 -3.71 -7.60
CA ARG A 177 -17.13 -5.17 -7.63
C ARG A 177 -17.84 -5.79 -6.43
N PHE A 178 -18.44 -6.94 -6.64
CA PHE A 178 -18.94 -7.79 -5.56
C PHE A 178 -17.77 -8.39 -4.78
N ASP A 179 -18.02 -8.71 -3.52
CA ASP A 179 -17.04 -9.37 -2.66
C ASP A 179 -16.59 -10.70 -3.28
N GLU A 180 -17.50 -11.45 -3.91
CA GLU A 180 -17.24 -12.71 -4.63
C GLU A 180 -16.35 -12.53 -5.87
N GLU A 181 -16.43 -11.37 -6.53
CA GLU A 181 -15.59 -11.05 -7.69
C GLU A 181 -14.17 -10.66 -7.27
N LEU A 182 -13.90 -10.46 -5.98
CA LEU A 182 -12.59 -10.04 -5.48
C LEU A 182 -11.87 -11.16 -4.70
N VAL A 183 -12.55 -12.29 -4.47
CA VAL A 183 -11.98 -13.43 -3.72
C VAL A 183 -10.68 -13.93 -4.34
N HIS A 184 -10.53 -13.83 -5.68
CA HIS A 184 -9.29 -14.26 -6.35
C HIS A 184 -8.06 -13.45 -5.94
N LEU A 185 -8.22 -12.22 -5.43
CA LEU A 185 -7.10 -11.42 -4.94
C LEU A 185 -6.40 -12.09 -3.75
N PHE A 186 -7.12 -12.95 -3.02
CA PHE A 186 -6.66 -13.69 -1.85
C PHE A 186 -6.19 -15.10 -2.22
N GLY A 187 -5.16 -15.17 -3.06
CA GLY A 187 -4.65 -16.43 -3.61
C GLY A 187 -3.66 -17.20 -2.72
N THR A 188 -3.33 -16.75 -1.51
CA THR A 188 -2.39 -17.52 -0.68
C THR A 188 -3.11 -18.59 0.12
N ARG A 189 -2.48 -19.75 0.23
CA ARG A 189 -3.00 -20.86 1.02
C ARG A 189 -2.22 -21.00 2.32
N PRO A 190 -2.90 -21.32 3.43
CA PRO A 190 -2.22 -21.56 4.70
C PRO A 190 -1.24 -22.72 4.55
N SER A 191 -0.05 -22.60 5.14
CA SER A 191 0.89 -23.72 5.15
C SER A 191 0.23 -24.95 5.79
N LYS A 192 0.27 -26.09 5.10
CA LYS A 192 -0.23 -27.37 5.62
C LYS A 192 0.71 -28.01 6.63
N SER A 193 1.91 -27.46 6.81
CA SER A 193 2.94 -28.02 7.70
C SER A 193 3.67 -26.92 8.47
N ASN A 194 4.13 -27.23 9.68
CA ASN A 194 5.02 -26.37 10.46
C ASN A 194 6.45 -26.38 9.91
N ALA A 195 6.61 -26.39 8.58
CA ALA A 195 7.92 -26.45 7.95
C ALA A 195 8.74 -25.20 8.32
N LEU A 196 9.96 -25.43 8.79
CA LEU A 196 10.83 -24.36 9.30
C LEU A 196 11.61 -23.66 8.18
N GLY A 197 11.49 -24.11 6.93
CA GLY A 197 12.38 -23.74 5.83
C GLY A 197 13.46 -24.78 5.57
N THR A 198 14.43 -24.44 4.73
CA THR A 198 15.62 -25.29 4.47
C THR A 198 16.73 -25.04 5.48
N GLU A 199 16.70 -23.89 6.14
CA GLU A 199 17.66 -23.47 7.17
C GLU A 199 16.93 -23.14 8.48
N PRO A 200 17.55 -23.39 9.64
CA PRO A 200 16.95 -23.03 10.93
C PRO A 200 17.00 -21.50 11.15
N PHE A 201 16.08 -21.00 11.98
CA PHE A 201 16.22 -19.66 12.53
C PHE A 201 17.48 -19.59 13.42
N PRO A 202 18.39 -18.63 13.23
CA PRO A 202 19.74 -18.73 13.78
C PRO A 202 19.88 -18.25 15.23
N PHE A 203 18.81 -17.72 15.83
CA PHE A 203 18.84 -17.19 17.20
C PHE A 203 18.00 -18.05 18.14
N SER A 204 18.56 -18.34 19.30
CA SER A 204 17.85 -18.87 20.46
C SER A 204 16.96 -17.82 21.12
N GLU A 205 16.07 -18.25 22.00
CA GLU A 205 15.19 -17.35 22.76
C GLU A 205 15.99 -16.41 23.69
N GLU A 206 17.09 -16.91 24.29
CA GLU A 206 17.99 -16.11 25.13
C GLU A 206 18.68 -15.00 24.33
N GLU A 207 19.16 -15.31 23.11
CA GLU A 207 19.77 -14.31 22.22
C GLU A 207 18.74 -13.28 21.75
N LEU A 208 17.51 -13.69 21.45
CA LEU A 208 16.45 -12.77 21.08
C LEU A 208 16.12 -11.79 22.21
N ASN A 209 15.99 -12.27 23.44
CA ASN A 209 15.74 -11.42 24.61
C ASN A 209 16.88 -10.42 24.82
N ALA A 210 18.14 -10.83 24.62
CA ALA A 210 19.28 -9.93 24.70
C ALA A 210 19.29 -8.87 23.58
N MET A 211 18.81 -9.22 22.38
CA MET A 211 18.75 -8.32 21.23
C MET A 211 17.60 -7.30 21.31
N GLU A 212 16.58 -7.51 22.14
CA GLU A 212 15.39 -6.66 22.17
C GLU A 212 15.74 -5.18 22.44
N GLU A 213 16.68 -4.92 23.34
CA GLU A 213 17.16 -3.57 23.66
C GLU A 213 18.07 -2.98 22.56
N GLU A 214 18.68 -3.81 21.71
CA GLU A 214 19.55 -3.38 20.61
C GLU A 214 18.76 -3.01 19.34
N LEU A 215 17.54 -3.51 19.21
CA LEU A 215 16.71 -3.27 18.04
C LEU A 215 16.15 -1.84 18.06
N PRO A 216 16.21 -1.10 16.94
CA PRO A 216 15.68 0.26 16.89
C PRO A 216 14.17 0.26 17.10
N ILE A 217 13.63 1.27 17.78
CA ILE A 217 12.17 1.39 18.03
C ILE A 217 11.37 1.47 16.71
N ASN A 218 11.93 2.16 15.72
CA ASN A 218 11.37 2.27 14.38
C ASN A 218 12.41 1.80 13.37
N TYR A 219 11.99 0.98 12.42
CA TYR A 219 12.84 0.48 11.35
C TYR A 219 12.05 0.42 10.05
N ASP A 220 12.55 1.07 9.01
CA ASP A 220 11.88 1.16 7.73
C ASP A 220 12.87 0.94 6.59
N MET A 221 12.86 -0.28 6.03
CA MET A 221 13.81 -0.69 4.99
C MET A 221 13.61 0.07 3.67
N ARG A 222 12.50 0.79 3.50
CA ARG A 222 12.31 1.65 2.32
C ARG A 222 13.35 2.78 2.30
N GLN A 223 13.80 3.22 3.48
CA GLN A 223 14.83 4.25 3.61
C GLN A 223 16.22 3.75 3.21
N ASP A 224 16.45 2.44 3.25
CA ASP A 224 17.70 1.80 2.83
C ASP A 224 17.83 1.67 1.30
N GLY A 225 16.75 1.93 0.55
CA GLY A 225 16.73 1.88 -0.92
C GLY A 225 16.72 0.47 -1.53
N ILE A 226 16.60 -0.58 -0.70
CA ILE A 226 16.65 -1.99 -1.13
C ILE A 226 15.27 -2.60 -1.42
N ILE A 227 14.19 -1.89 -1.11
CA ILE A 227 12.82 -2.35 -1.40
C ILE A 227 12.47 -1.95 -2.83
N SER A 228 12.10 -2.94 -3.66
CA SER A 228 11.62 -2.71 -5.02
C SER A 228 10.33 -1.87 -5.04
N SER A 229 9.98 -1.31 -6.20
CA SER A 229 8.71 -0.60 -6.39
C SER A 229 7.50 -1.49 -6.07
N ILE A 230 6.36 -0.87 -5.80
CA ILE A 230 5.10 -1.61 -5.65
C ILE A 230 4.70 -2.15 -7.03
N LYS A 231 4.14 -3.36 -7.03
CA LYS A 231 3.63 -4.01 -8.23
C LYS A 231 2.12 -4.26 -8.07
N ASN A 232 1.48 -4.74 -9.13
CA ASN A 232 0.07 -5.07 -9.15
C ASN A 232 -0.14 -6.49 -9.66
N GLN A 233 -0.75 -7.35 -8.85
CA GLN A 233 -1.08 -8.73 -9.19
C GLN A 233 -2.28 -8.84 -10.14
N GLY A 234 -3.06 -7.77 -10.29
CA GLY A 234 -4.23 -7.73 -11.16
C GLY A 234 -5.26 -8.80 -10.80
N ASP A 235 -5.86 -9.40 -11.83
CA ASP A 235 -6.94 -10.39 -11.67
C ASP A 235 -6.46 -11.83 -11.43
N CYS A 236 -5.28 -11.98 -10.83
CA CYS A 236 -4.65 -13.27 -10.54
C CYS A 236 -4.40 -13.44 -9.04
N GLY A 237 -4.69 -14.63 -8.50
CA GLY A 237 -4.39 -15.01 -7.11
C GLY A 237 -2.91 -15.34 -6.88
N SER A 238 -2.03 -14.43 -7.28
CA SER A 238 -0.57 -14.60 -7.29
C SER A 238 0.14 -13.80 -6.20
N CYS A 239 -0.57 -13.27 -5.19
CA CYS A 239 0.04 -12.52 -4.08
C CYS A 239 1.21 -13.26 -3.42
N TRP A 240 1.16 -14.60 -3.36
CA TRP A 240 2.26 -15.45 -2.89
C TRP A 240 3.54 -15.27 -3.73
N ALA A 241 3.43 -15.13 -5.05
CA ALA A 241 4.57 -14.92 -5.94
C ALA A 241 5.17 -13.52 -5.72
N PHE A 242 4.31 -12.48 -5.63
CA PHE A 242 4.73 -11.10 -5.37
C PHE A 242 5.40 -10.93 -4.00
N ALA A 243 4.88 -11.58 -2.96
CA ALA A 243 5.50 -11.54 -1.64
C ALA A 243 6.89 -12.20 -1.68
N THR A 244 6.99 -13.39 -2.29
CA THR A 244 8.25 -14.12 -2.46
C THR A 244 9.28 -13.32 -3.27
N THR A 245 8.91 -12.76 -4.43
CA THR A 245 9.84 -11.93 -5.23
C THR A 245 10.28 -10.72 -4.45
N ALA A 246 9.38 -9.98 -3.80
CA ALA A 246 9.73 -8.78 -3.05
C ALA A 246 10.80 -9.04 -1.95
N ALA A 247 10.70 -10.17 -1.23
CA ALA A 247 11.69 -10.52 -0.22
C ALA A 247 13.04 -10.94 -0.82
N ILE A 248 13.02 -11.69 -1.92
CA ILE A 248 14.25 -12.14 -2.61
C ILE A 248 14.96 -10.97 -3.29
N GLU A 249 14.22 -10.08 -3.95
CA GLU A 249 14.73 -8.85 -4.57
C GLU A 249 15.49 -8.00 -3.54
N ALA A 250 14.88 -7.78 -2.38
CA ALA A 250 15.49 -7.00 -1.30
C ALA A 250 16.73 -7.68 -0.70
N ALA A 251 16.70 -8.99 -0.50
CA ALA A 251 17.85 -9.73 0.02
C ALA A 251 19.04 -9.72 -0.98
N ILE A 252 18.75 -9.83 -2.28
CA ILE A 252 19.78 -9.71 -3.33
C ILE A 252 20.30 -8.26 -3.40
N SER A 253 19.42 -7.26 -3.36
CA SER A 253 19.81 -5.85 -3.36
C SER A 253 20.72 -5.52 -2.17
N ARG A 254 20.41 -6.04 -0.98
CA ARG A 254 21.28 -5.90 0.21
C ARG A 254 22.65 -6.55 0.02
N SER A 255 22.74 -7.73 -0.59
CA SER A 255 24.00 -8.44 -0.77
C SER A 255 24.87 -7.89 -1.90
N ASN A 256 24.28 -7.22 -2.90
CA ASN A 256 24.97 -6.72 -4.08
C ASN A 256 25.29 -5.20 -4.05
N GLY A 257 25.11 -4.55 -2.90
CA GLY A 257 25.43 -3.13 -2.70
C GLY A 257 24.33 -2.16 -3.12
N GLY A 258 23.05 -2.54 -3.00
CA GLY A 258 21.88 -1.69 -3.21
C GLY A 258 21.37 -1.66 -4.64
N ARG A 259 21.75 -2.63 -5.49
CA ARG A 259 21.26 -2.71 -6.87
C ARG A 259 19.99 -3.54 -6.90
N ASN A 260 18.86 -2.85 -6.98
CA ASN A 260 17.55 -3.47 -7.12
C ASN A 260 17.48 -4.29 -8.42
N ILE A 261 16.91 -5.49 -8.31
CA ILE A 261 16.63 -6.39 -9.41
C ILE A 261 15.12 -6.58 -9.44
N ASP A 262 14.56 -6.62 -10.65
CA ASP A 262 13.14 -6.89 -10.88
C ASP A 262 13.00 -8.35 -11.29
N LEU A 263 12.54 -9.20 -10.37
CA LEU A 263 12.35 -10.64 -10.57
C LEU A 263 10.98 -10.92 -11.16
N SER A 264 10.85 -12.02 -11.92
CA SER A 264 9.60 -12.33 -12.60
C SER A 264 8.66 -13.16 -11.74
N GLU A 265 7.57 -12.53 -11.27
CA GLU A 265 6.45 -13.24 -10.66
C GLU A 265 5.82 -14.24 -11.64
N GLN A 266 5.76 -13.89 -12.93
CA GLN A 266 5.19 -14.76 -13.96
C GLN A 266 5.93 -16.11 -14.03
N SER A 267 7.25 -16.11 -13.84
CA SER A 267 8.02 -17.37 -13.82
C SER A 267 7.60 -18.29 -12.67
N LEU A 268 7.31 -17.74 -11.48
CA LEU A 268 6.76 -18.52 -10.38
C LEU A 268 5.36 -19.00 -10.71
N VAL A 269 4.52 -18.09 -11.24
CA VAL A 269 3.15 -18.38 -11.65
C VAL A 269 3.09 -19.47 -12.71
N ASP A 270 4.04 -19.61 -13.63
CA ASP A 270 3.97 -20.62 -14.70
C ASP A 270 4.71 -21.92 -14.36
N CYS A 271 5.78 -21.84 -13.55
CA CYS A 271 6.78 -22.91 -13.46
C CYS A 271 6.87 -23.61 -12.11
N SER A 272 6.34 -23.01 -11.04
CA SER A 272 6.34 -23.65 -9.72
C SER A 272 5.18 -24.63 -9.51
N TRP A 273 4.58 -25.07 -10.63
CA TRP A 273 3.51 -26.06 -10.68
C TRP A 273 4.07 -27.46 -10.45
N SER A 274 3.25 -28.34 -9.90
CA SER A 274 3.53 -29.77 -9.73
C SER A 274 3.93 -30.39 -11.07
N LYS A 275 5.22 -30.73 -11.22
CA LYS A 275 5.66 -31.75 -12.16
C LYS A 275 5.95 -33.04 -11.41
N GLY A 276 4.88 -33.78 -11.12
CA GLY A 276 4.94 -35.25 -11.10
C GLY A 276 5.42 -35.99 -9.85
N TYR A 277 5.57 -35.38 -8.67
CA TYR A 277 5.91 -36.13 -7.45
C TYR A 277 5.33 -35.54 -6.15
N LYS A 278 4.56 -36.36 -5.42
CA LYS A 278 4.44 -36.50 -3.94
C LYS A 278 4.35 -35.28 -2.99
N PHE A 279 4.31 -34.04 -3.46
CA PHE A 279 4.21 -32.83 -2.62
C PHE A 279 3.15 -31.86 -3.14
N ASP A 280 2.65 -31.00 -2.25
CA ASP A 280 1.83 -29.86 -2.63
C ASP A 280 2.66 -28.89 -3.48
N SER A 281 2.04 -28.32 -4.52
CA SER A 281 2.68 -27.32 -5.39
C SER A 281 1.85 -26.04 -5.43
N ASN A 282 2.47 -24.96 -5.86
CA ASN A 282 1.74 -23.76 -6.26
C ASN A 282 0.83 -24.07 -7.47
N GLN A 283 -0.20 -23.26 -7.64
CA GLN A 283 -1.29 -23.46 -8.60
C GLN A 283 -1.55 -22.19 -9.41
N GLY A 284 -0.47 -21.45 -9.71
CA GLY A 284 -0.52 -20.22 -10.49
C GLY A 284 -1.49 -19.20 -9.89
N CYS A 285 -2.44 -18.73 -10.69
CA CYS A 285 -3.48 -17.79 -10.27
C CYS A 285 -4.55 -18.38 -9.35
N ASN A 286 -4.63 -19.71 -9.22
CA ASN A 286 -5.51 -20.37 -8.24
C ASN A 286 -4.86 -20.48 -6.85
N GLY A 287 -3.68 -19.92 -6.70
CA GLY A 287 -3.02 -19.71 -5.43
C GLY A 287 -1.78 -20.55 -5.17
N GLY A 288 -1.10 -20.25 -4.07
CA GLY A 288 0.19 -20.83 -3.76
C GLY A 288 0.57 -20.75 -2.29
N PHE A 289 1.73 -21.32 -1.98
CA PHE A 289 2.31 -21.43 -0.65
C PHE A 289 3.70 -20.78 -0.66
N LEU A 290 3.97 -19.90 0.30
CA LEU A 290 5.28 -19.24 0.41
C LEU A 290 6.43 -20.25 0.52
N TYR A 291 6.25 -21.30 1.33
CA TYR A 291 7.25 -22.37 1.50
C TYR A 291 7.62 -23.03 0.16
N GLU A 292 6.63 -23.41 -0.66
CA GLU A 292 6.89 -24.05 -1.95
C GLU A 292 7.49 -23.07 -2.96
N ALA A 293 7.13 -21.80 -2.91
CA ALA A 293 7.74 -20.76 -3.73
C ALA A 293 9.23 -20.58 -3.40
N PHE A 294 9.60 -20.41 -2.12
CA PHE A 294 11.02 -20.32 -1.73
C PHE A 294 11.81 -21.58 -2.05
N LYS A 295 11.22 -22.76 -1.80
CA LYS A 295 11.84 -24.05 -2.14
C LYS A 295 12.06 -24.18 -3.65
N TYR A 296 11.11 -23.74 -4.47
CA TYR A 296 11.28 -23.69 -5.92
C TYR A 296 12.46 -22.82 -6.32
N VAL A 297 12.56 -21.59 -5.80
CA VAL A 297 13.67 -20.67 -6.11
C VAL A 297 15.02 -21.20 -5.63
N THR A 298 15.04 -21.94 -4.52
CA THR A 298 16.26 -22.61 -4.03
C THR A 298 16.76 -23.70 -4.99
N LEU A 299 15.84 -24.43 -5.64
CA LEU A 299 16.17 -25.57 -6.51
C LEU A 299 16.40 -25.19 -7.98
N TYR A 300 15.67 -24.21 -8.49
CA TYR A 300 15.62 -23.89 -9.92
C TYR A 300 16.01 -22.44 -10.24
N GLY A 301 16.09 -21.60 -9.22
CA GLY A 301 16.30 -20.16 -9.38
C GLY A 301 15.08 -19.43 -9.94
N ILE A 302 15.24 -18.12 -10.11
CA ILE A 302 14.22 -17.22 -10.64
C ILE A 302 14.85 -16.21 -11.62
N PRO A 303 14.32 -16.06 -12.84
CA PRO A 303 14.79 -15.08 -13.80
C PRO A 303 14.30 -13.67 -13.47
N THR A 304 14.93 -12.68 -14.09
CA THR A 304 14.40 -11.30 -14.06
C THR A 304 13.12 -11.18 -14.88
N GLN A 305 12.28 -10.20 -14.55
CA GLN A 305 11.12 -9.82 -15.34
C GLN A 305 11.49 -9.54 -16.80
N ARG A 306 12.62 -8.86 -17.02
CA ARG A 306 13.12 -8.56 -18.38
C ARG A 306 13.47 -9.82 -19.18
N GLU A 307 14.01 -10.85 -18.53
CA GLU A 307 14.41 -12.10 -19.18
C GLU A 307 13.21 -13.00 -19.46
N TYR A 308 12.27 -13.10 -18.50
CA TYR A 308 11.11 -13.98 -18.63
C TYR A 308 10.00 -13.41 -19.52
N GLY A 309 9.81 -12.09 -19.45
CA GLY A 309 8.73 -11.37 -20.12
C GLY A 309 7.78 -10.67 -19.13
N PRO A 310 6.78 -9.95 -19.66
CA PRO A 310 5.84 -9.21 -18.83
C PRO A 310 4.99 -10.14 -17.95
N TYR A 311 4.52 -9.60 -16.84
CA TYR A 311 3.50 -10.24 -16.01
C TYR A 311 2.15 -10.19 -16.74
N LEU A 312 1.47 -11.32 -16.83
CA LEU A 312 0.29 -11.51 -17.68
C LEU A 312 -1.03 -11.54 -16.91
N GLU A 313 -0.98 -11.55 -15.57
CA GLU A 313 -2.17 -11.69 -14.71
C GLU A 313 -2.99 -12.97 -15.00
N GLN A 314 -2.34 -14.00 -15.55
CA GLN A 314 -2.95 -15.28 -15.88
C GLN A 314 -1.91 -16.40 -15.87
N ASP A 315 -2.39 -17.64 -15.88
CA ASP A 315 -1.56 -18.81 -16.05
C ASP A 315 -1.04 -18.93 -17.50
N ASP A 316 0.24 -19.30 -17.68
CA ASP A 316 0.82 -19.62 -18.98
C ASP A 316 1.78 -20.83 -18.88
N TYR A 317 2.30 -21.28 -20.02
CA TYR A 317 3.27 -22.35 -20.09
C TYR A 317 4.64 -21.92 -19.56
N CYS A 318 5.22 -22.76 -18.71
CA CYS A 318 6.55 -22.54 -18.18
C CYS A 318 7.65 -22.40 -19.26
N LYS A 319 8.31 -21.23 -19.29
CA LYS A 319 9.39 -20.87 -20.24
C LYS A 319 10.79 -20.94 -19.66
N MET A 320 10.97 -21.46 -18.43
CA MET A 320 12.26 -21.51 -17.72
C MET A 320 13.41 -22.15 -18.49
N LYS A 321 13.14 -23.12 -19.37
CA LYS A 321 14.18 -23.76 -20.21
C LYS A 321 14.88 -22.80 -21.17
N ASN A 322 14.25 -21.66 -21.48
CA ASN A 322 14.78 -20.66 -22.41
C ASN A 322 15.53 -19.53 -21.68
N MET A 323 15.59 -19.56 -20.35
CA MET A 323 16.20 -18.50 -19.54
C MET A 323 17.70 -18.73 -19.41
N THR A 324 18.49 -17.68 -19.58
CA THR A 324 19.96 -17.76 -19.48
C THR A 324 20.48 -17.33 -18.10
N ASN A 325 19.84 -16.33 -17.50
CA ASN A 325 20.23 -15.79 -16.19
C ASN A 325 19.13 -16.04 -15.17
N VAL A 326 19.44 -16.82 -14.13
CA VAL A 326 18.55 -17.07 -12.99
C VAL A 326 19.28 -16.77 -11.69
N TYR A 327 18.54 -16.23 -10.73
CA TYR A 327 19.01 -15.92 -9.38
C TYR A 327 18.57 -17.04 -8.44
N ASN A 328 19.51 -17.58 -7.66
CA ASN A 328 19.22 -18.59 -6.66
C ASN A 328 19.38 -18.00 -5.27
N ILE A 329 18.59 -18.52 -4.33
CA ILE A 329 18.83 -18.32 -2.90
C ILE A 329 19.48 -19.60 -2.36
N LYS A 330 20.37 -19.47 -1.37
CA LYS A 330 21.01 -20.62 -0.71
C LYS A 330 20.01 -21.43 0.11
N GLY A 331 19.00 -20.76 0.64
CA GLY A 331 17.94 -21.35 1.41
C GLY A 331 16.97 -20.29 1.92
N PHE A 332 16.13 -20.67 2.87
CA PHE A 332 15.20 -19.79 3.54
C PHE A 332 14.85 -20.35 4.92
N ALA A 333 14.50 -19.45 5.83
CA ALA A 333 14.17 -19.80 7.20
C ALA A 333 12.82 -19.20 7.61
N LYS A 334 12.09 -19.93 8.46
CA LYS A 334 10.86 -19.49 9.10
C LYS A 334 11.18 -18.67 10.34
N VAL A 335 10.50 -17.53 10.50
CA VAL A 335 10.54 -16.76 11.74
C VAL A 335 9.72 -17.49 12.82
N PRO A 336 10.23 -17.61 14.06
CA PRO A 336 9.47 -18.13 15.18
C PRO A 336 8.08 -17.48 15.30
N SER A 337 7.03 -18.31 15.25
CA SER A 337 5.65 -17.84 15.29
C SER A 337 5.36 -17.07 16.58
N LEU A 338 4.59 -15.99 16.47
CA LEU A 338 4.12 -15.14 17.57
C LEU A 338 5.23 -14.41 18.35
N SER A 339 6.48 -14.44 17.88
CA SER A 339 7.58 -13.70 18.50
C SER A 339 7.81 -12.37 17.76
N GLU A 340 7.35 -11.28 18.35
CA GLU A 340 7.58 -9.92 17.83
C GLU A 340 9.08 -9.61 17.73
N THR A 341 9.87 -9.99 18.75
CA THR A 341 11.32 -9.80 18.77
C THR A 341 12.01 -10.61 17.68
N ALA A 342 11.59 -11.85 17.40
CA ALA A 342 12.15 -12.63 16.31
C ALA A 342 11.86 -12.03 14.94
N LEU A 343 10.64 -11.51 14.72
CA LEU A 343 10.28 -10.84 13.48
C LEU A 343 11.08 -9.54 13.30
N LYS A 344 11.19 -8.71 14.34
CA LYS A 344 12.03 -7.50 14.33
C LYS A 344 13.50 -7.82 14.06
N ALA A 345 14.04 -8.87 14.71
CA ALA A 345 15.41 -9.33 14.49
C ALA A 345 15.63 -9.81 13.05
N ALA A 346 14.68 -10.56 12.48
CA ALA A 346 14.75 -11.02 11.11
C ALA A 346 14.78 -9.85 10.11
N LEU A 347 13.88 -8.87 10.30
CA LEU A 347 13.84 -7.64 9.50
C LEU A 347 15.16 -6.87 9.56
N TYR A 348 15.71 -6.70 10.76
CA TYR A 348 16.91 -5.91 10.97
C TYR A 348 18.18 -6.60 10.42
N LYS A 349 18.31 -7.92 10.62
CA LYS A 349 19.53 -8.67 10.28
C LYS A 349 19.52 -9.22 8.85
N PHE A 350 18.40 -9.76 8.39
CA PHE A 350 18.31 -10.51 7.13
C PHE A 350 17.52 -9.78 6.04
N GLY A 351 16.48 -9.05 6.44
CA GLY A 351 15.69 -8.20 5.55
C GLY A 351 14.21 -8.56 5.53
N PRO A 352 13.46 -8.22 4.46
CA PRO A 352 12.01 -8.31 4.49
C PRO A 352 11.52 -9.74 4.70
N VAL A 353 10.46 -9.86 5.49
CA VAL A 353 9.86 -11.15 5.84
C VAL A 353 8.52 -11.28 5.14
N THR A 354 8.38 -12.30 4.32
CA THR A 354 7.06 -12.66 3.76
C THR A 354 6.18 -13.22 4.86
N VAL A 355 4.91 -12.87 4.87
CA VAL A 355 3.93 -13.37 5.84
C VAL A 355 2.63 -13.71 5.15
N VAL A 356 1.85 -14.58 5.76
CA VAL A 356 0.47 -14.85 5.36
C VAL A 356 -0.50 -14.25 6.37
N ILE A 357 -1.49 -13.52 5.87
CA ILE A 357 -2.53 -12.89 6.67
C ILE A 357 -3.91 -13.38 6.26
N ASN A 358 -4.89 -13.19 7.14
CA ASN A 358 -6.29 -13.20 6.73
C ASN A 358 -6.69 -11.77 6.31
N SER A 359 -6.81 -11.55 5.01
CA SER A 359 -7.33 -10.31 4.46
C SER A 359 -8.86 -10.34 4.46
N GLU A 360 -9.45 -9.35 5.09
CA GLU A 360 -10.89 -9.10 5.15
C GLU A 360 -11.30 -8.04 4.12
N LEU A 361 -12.60 -7.90 3.88
CA LEU A 361 -13.13 -6.93 2.93
C LEU A 361 -12.79 -5.47 3.29
N SER A 362 -12.64 -5.16 4.57
CA SER A 362 -12.19 -3.83 5.02
C SER A 362 -10.78 -3.49 4.53
N MET A 363 -9.91 -4.49 4.35
CA MET A 363 -8.56 -4.27 3.80
C MET A 363 -8.61 -3.85 2.32
N LEU A 364 -9.56 -4.35 1.52
CA LEU A 364 -9.69 -3.96 0.11
C LEU A 364 -9.82 -2.44 -0.06
N TYR A 365 -10.48 -1.77 0.88
CA TYR A 365 -10.74 -0.33 0.86
C TYR A 365 -9.80 0.47 1.75
N TYR A 366 -8.80 -0.16 2.37
CA TYR A 366 -7.86 0.54 3.24
C TYR A 366 -7.18 1.70 2.51
N SER A 367 -7.13 2.85 3.18
CA SER A 367 -6.49 4.07 2.67
C SER A 367 -5.32 4.50 3.53
N SER A 368 -5.52 4.62 4.84
CA SER A 368 -4.49 5.15 5.75
C SER A 368 -4.76 4.83 7.22
N GLY A 369 -3.72 4.96 8.04
CA GLY A 369 -3.77 4.74 9.49
C GLY A 369 -3.39 3.31 9.90
N ILE A 370 -3.48 3.00 11.19
CA ILE A 370 -3.09 1.68 11.71
C ILE A 370 -4.28 0.73 11.60
N TYR A 371 -4.17 -0.22 10.68
CA TYR A 371 -5.19 -1.23 10.41
C TYR A 371 -5.27 -2.25 11.54
N TYR A 372 -6.46 -2.38 12.12
CA TYR A 372 -6.81 -3.38 13.14
C TYR A 372 -8.22 -3.90 12.84
N GLU A 373 -8.34 -5.21 12.60
CA GLU A 373 -9.59 -5.86 12.21
C GLU A 373 -9.83 -7.08 13.09
N PRO A 374 -10.54 -6.97 14.22
CA PRO A 374 -10.67 -8.08 15.17
C PRO A 374 -11.40 -9.31 14.59
N LYS A 375 -12.06 -9.19 13.42
CA LYS A 375 -12.72 -10.31 12.75
C LYS A 375 -11.77 -11.21 11.95
N CYS A 376 -10.64 -10.69 11.47
CA CYS A 376 -9.76 -11.46 10.58
C CYS A 376 -9.10 -12.67 11.28
N ASN A 377 -8.96 -12.62 12.61
CA ASN A 377 -8.43 -13.74 13.40
C ASN A 377 -9.42 -14.92 13.58
N LYS A 378 -10.56 -14.91 12.88
CA LYS A 378 -11.58 -15.98 12.94
C LYS A 378 -11.54 -16.93 11.74
N TYR A 379 -10.87 -16.54 10.66
CA TYR A 379 -10.89 -17.26 9.39
C TYR A 379 -9.46 -17.62 8.92
N PRO A 380 -9.29 -18.67 8.10
CA PRO A 380 -7.97 -19.06 7.60
C PRO A 380 -7.28 -17.92 6.82
N THR A 381 -5.96 -17.85 6.90
CA THR A 381 -5.15 -16.92 6.10
C THR A 381 -5.35 -17.16 4.61
N ASN A 382 -5.44 -16.09 3.83
CA ASN A 382 -5.80 -16.12 2.41
C ASN A 382 -4.90 -15.20 1.56
N HIS A 383 -4.07 -14.34 2.15
CA HIS A 383 -3.28 -13.36 1.40
C HIS A 383 -1.82 -13.33 1.86
N ALA A 384 -0.89 -13.23 0.93
CA ALA A 384 0.53 -13.08 1.24
C ALA A 384 0.99 -11.65 0.97
N VAL A 385 1.79 -11.14 1.89
CA VAL A 385 2.34 -9.79 1.87
C VAL A 385 3.76 -9.83 2.44
N THR A 386 4.49 -8.72 2.33
CA THR A 386 5.88 -8.66 2.81
C THR A 386 6.03 -7.57 3.85
N VAL A 387 6.42 -7.94 5.07
CA VAL A 387 6.78 -7.00 6.13
C VAL A 387 8.15 -6.40 5.79
N VAL A 388 8.21 -5.06 5.74
CA VAL A 388 9.42 -4.30 5.35
C VAL A 388 9.89 -3.35 6.47
N GLY A 389 9.24 -3.39 7.63
CA GLY A 389 9.57 -2.51 8.73
C GLY A 389 8.54 -2.55 9.84
N TYR A 390 8.76 -1.72 10.84
CA TYR A 390 7.90 -1.56 12.01
C TYR A 390 8.12 -0.19 12.65
N GLY A 391 7.17 0.24 13.47
CA GLY A 391 7.31 1.47 14.21
C GLY A 391 6.22 1.68 15.25
N VAL A 392 6.23 2.88 15.83
CA VAL A 392 5.30 3.32 16.85
C VAL A 392 4.71 4.67 16.44
N ARG A 393 3.39 4.78 16.44
CA ARG A 393 2.65 6.03 16.16
C ARG A 393 1.57 6.20 17.22
N ASP A 394 1.57 7.35 17.89
CA ASP A 394 0.62 7.70 18.96
C ASP A 394 0.49 6.63 20.06
N GLY A 395 1.62 5.99 20.40
CA GLY A 395 1.68 4.93 21.41
C GLY A 395 1.21 3.54 20.93
N ALA A 396 0.84 3.39 19.66
CA ALA A 396 0.47 2.12 19.05
C ALA A 396 1.59 1.59 18.14
N ASN A 397 1.94 0.31 18.34
CA ASN A 397 2.93 -0.39 17.52
C ASN A 397 2.29 -0.88 16.22
N TYR A 398 3.04 -0.81 15.12
CA TYR A 398 2.61 -1.31 13.82
C TYR A 398 3.74 -1.94 13.01
N TRP A 399 3.37 -2.82 12.10
CA TRP A 399 4.18 -3.34 11.01
C TRP A 399 3.98 -2.51 9.74
N ILE A 400 5.05 -2.25 9.01
CA ILE A 400 4.99 -1.67 7.66
C ILE A 400 4.95 -2.83 6.68
N VAL A 401 3.87 -2.95 5.91
CA VAL A 401 3.61 -4.10 5.06
C VAL A 401 3.44 -3.67 3.61
N LYS A 402 4.27 -4.24 2.73
CA LYS A 402 4.21 -4.07 1.27
C LYS A 402 3.12 -4.99 0.70
N ASN A 403 2.15 -4.42 -0.03
CA ASN A 403 1.10 -5.16 -0.71
C ASN A 403 1.37 -5.25 -2.24
N SER A 404 0.54 -6.01 -2.95
CA SER A 404 0.64 -6.28 -4.39
C SER A 404 -0.59 -5.84 -5.18
N TRP A 405 -1.30 -4.81 -4.72
CA TRP A 405 -2.51 -4.28 -5.37
C TRP A 405 -2.29 -2.94 -6.06
N GLY A 406 -1.04 -2.58 -6.39
CA GLY A 406 -0.70 -1.32 -7.05
C GLY A 406 -0.45 -0.15 -6.09
N GLU A 407 0.23 0.88 -6.61
CA GLU A 407 0.61 2.09 -5.86
C GLU A 407 -0.59 2.97 -5.50
N ASP A 408 -1.70 2.81 -6.21
CA ASP A 408 -2.95 3.55 -6.01
C ASP A 408 -3.81 3.01 -4.86
N TRP A 409 -3.35 1.97 -4.18
CA TRP A 409 -4.04 1.34 -3.04
C TRP A 409 -3.32 1.63 -1.72
N GLY A 410 -4.06 1.92 -0.64
CA GLY A 410 -3.49 2.15 0.69
C GLY A 410 -2.55 3.35 0.77
N GLU A 411 -1.53 3.25 1.62
CA GLU A 411 -0.49 4.28 1.76
C GLU A 411 0.62 4.04 0.71
N ASP A 412 0.37 4.45 -0.54
CA ASP A 412 1.26 4.26 -1.69
C ASP A 412 1.63 2.78 -1.94
N GLY A 413 0.65 1.88 -1.85
CA GLY A 413 0.81 0.43 -1.96
C GLY A 413 1.13 -0.30 -0.66
N TYR A 414 1.27 0.44 0.45
CA TYR A 414 1.56 -0.12 1.77
C TYR A 414 0.35 -0.09 2.70
N ILE A 415 0.41 -0.90 3.74
CA ILE A 415 -0.50 -0.88 4.87
C ILE A 415 0.28 -0.93 6.18
N LEU A 416 -0.19 -0.15 7.16
CA LEU A 416 0.32 -0.22 8.52
C LEU A 416 -0.57 -1.16 9.32
N MET A 417 -0.06 -2.33 9.70
CA MET A 417 -0.86 -3.33 10.43
C MET A 417 -0.52 -3.29 11.92
N SER A 418 -1.53 -3.23 12.77
CA SER A 418 -1.35 -3.27 14.24
C SER A 418 -0.60 -4.53 14.67
N THR A 419 0.32 -4.41 15.64
CA THR A 419 0.96 -5.58 16.26
C THR A 419 0.06 -6.27 17.29
N ALA A 420 -0.99 -5.58 17.76
CA ALA A 420 -1.88 -6.08 18.81
C ALA A 420 -2.59 -7.38 18.38
N ASP A 421 -2.75 -8.30 19.33
CA ASP A 421 -3.51 -9.55 19.18
C ASP A 421 -3.09 -10.44 18.00
N ASN A 422 -1.85 -10.30 17.51
CA ASN A 422 -1.41 -10.94 16.26
C ASN A 422 -2.43 -10.67 15.13
N ASN A 423 -2.76 -9.39 14.92
CA ASN A 423 -3.81 -8.96 14.01
C ASN A 423 -3.68 -9.64 12.63
N CYS A 424 -4.74 -10.31 12.23
CA CYS A 424 -4.87 -11.06 10.98
C CYS A 424 -3.84 -12.17 10.79
N PHE A 425 -3.38 -12.79 11.88
CA PHE A 425 -2.37 -13.85 11.90
C PHE A 425 -0.99 -13.46 11.36
N LEU A 426 -0.66 -12.17 11.26
CA LEU A 426 0.58 -11.68 10.62
C LEU A 426 1.86 -12.35 11.13
N MET A 427 1.98 -12.60 12.43
CA MET A 427 3.16 -13.22 13.05
C MET A 427 3.08 -14.75 13.11
N THR A 428 2.13 -15.39 12.43
CA THR A 428 1.90 -16.84 12.53
C THR A 428 2.83 -17.64 11.62
N ASP A 429 3.01 -17.22 10.37
CA ASP A 429 3.77 -17.96 9.38
C ASP A 429 4.49 -16.99 8.44
N GLY A 430 5.79 -16.81 8.67
CA GLY A 430 6.60 -15.90 7.88
C GLY A 430 7.99 -16.44 7.57
N TYR A 431 8.49 -16.14 6.38
CA TYR A 431 9.75 -16.65 5.84
C TYR A 431 10.60 -15.52 5.25
N TYR A 432 11.92 -15.65 5.40
CA TYR A 432 12.89 -14.79 4.73
C TYR A 432 13.92 -15.64 3.95
N PRO A 433 14.39 -15.15 2.79
CA PRO A 433 15.42 -15.83 2.01
C PRO A 433 16.82 -15.60 2.57
N ILE A 434 17.71 -16.54 2.27
CA ILE A 434 19.15 -16.49 2.57
C ILE A 434 19.89 -16.51 1.23
N VAL A 435 20.59 -15.42 0.91
CA VAL A 435 21.29 -15.21 -0.38
C VAL A 435 22.77 -15.52 -0.28
#